data_AF-A0AAJ6EXQ2-F1
#
_entry.id   AF-A0AAJ6EXQ2-F1
#
_cell.length_a   1.000
_cell.length_b   1.000
_cell.length_c   1.000
_cell.angle_alpha   90.00
_cell.angle_beta   90.00
_cell.angle_gamma   90.00
#
_symmetry.space_group_name_H-M   'P 1'
#
loop_
_entity.id
_entity.type
_entity.pdbx_description
1 polymer ?
#
loop_
_entity_poly.entity_id
_entity_poly.type
_entity_poly.pdbx_seq_one_letter_code
_entity_poly.pdbx_strand_id
1 'polypeptide(L)'
;MSGVERLTASQRRWAMLCVLLGLGLSSLGSAIVNIALPDISRSFASSDAATVWVVNAYQLSATVCLLPVASLVESFGLKRVYAAGLAIFVLASLGCAFAPTLPMLVSARLIQGVGAAGVSVAGVAFVRVIYPHRMVSKGLALVALAVAIPGAVGPTIAATILAVAKWPWLFLVNVPFGLAVPLFIAAAPSDVRVARPLDLIGTALNALALGLFVVGVGTLGIGDGRIAMGEILAGLFCFGLFVRQQLRHPSITVASS
;
A
#
# COMPACT_ATOMS: atom_id res chain seq x y z
N MET A 1 5.87 -23.20 23.03
CA MET A 1 5.71 -21.84 23.60
C MET A 1 5.77 -20.83 22.47
N SER A 2 4.60 -20.43 21.95
CA SER A 2 4.45 -19.56 20.78
C SER A 2 4.93 -18.14 21.07
N GLY A 3 5.69 -17.53 20.16
CA GLY A 3 6.37 -16.22 20.30
C GLY A 3 5.52 -14.98 20.63
N VAL A 4 4.24 -15.17 20.96
CA VAL A 4 3.27 -14.13 21.38
C VAL A 4 3.59 -13.56 22.77
N GLU A 5 4.29 -14.30 23.63
CA GLU A 5 4.60 -13.90 25.03
C GLU A 5 5.74 -12.89 25.22
N ARG A 6 6.47 -12.49 24.16
CA ARG A 6 7.69 -11.66 24.32
C ARG A 6 7.50 -10.14 24.19
N LEU A 7 6.28 -9.65 24.04
CA LEU A 7 6.03 -8.21 23.86
C LEU A 7 5.42 -7.62 25.12
N THR A 8 6.11 -6.64 25.70
CA THR A 8 5.56 -5.82 26.78
C THR A 8 4.30 -5.08 26.31
N ALA A 9 3.37 -4.79 27.24
CA ALA A 9 2.14 -4.06 26.92
C ALA A 9 2.40 -2.70 26.24
N SER A 10 3.54 -2.06 26.56
CA SER A 10 4.00 -0.82 25.93
C SER A 10 4.37 -1.01 24.45
N GLN A 11 5.16 -2.04 24.12
CA GLN A 11 5.55 -2.34 22.74
C GLN A 11 4.36 -2.67 21.84
N ARG A 12 3.36 -3.39 22.37
CA ARG A 12 2.12 -3.68 21.64
C ARG A 12 1.32 -2.41 21.29
N ARG A 13 1.25 -1.45 22.22
CA ARG A 13 0.56 -0.17 21.99
C ARG A 13 1.28 0.67 20.94
N TRP A 14 2.61 0.76 21.01
CA TRP A 14 3.41 1.47 20.02
C TRP A 14 3.31 0.85 18.62
N ALA A 15 3.41 -0.47 18.51
CA ALA A 15 3.22 -1.16 17.23
C ALA A 15 1.82 -0.91 16.64
N MET A 16 0.79 -0.97 17.49
CA MET A 16 -0.59 -0.69 17.06
C MET A 16 -0.76 0.76 16.60
N LEU A 17 -0.21 1.73 17.33
CA LEU A 17 -0.26 3.14 16.95
C LEU A 17 0.39 3.37 15.58
N CYS A 18 1.55 2.77 15.32
CA CYS A 18 2.22 2.88 14.03
C CYS A 18 1.41 2.24 12.89
N VAL A 19 0.73 1.10 13.14
CA VAL A 19 -0.17 0.47 12.17
C VAL A 19 -1.34 1.40 11.83
N LEU A 20 -1.98 1.96 12.85
CA LEU A 20 -3.10 2.89 12.67
C LEU A 20 -2.65 4.16 11.93
N LEU A 21 -1.47 4.69 12.23
CA LEU A 21 -0.92 5.85 11.53
C LEU A 21 -0.65 5.56 10.05
N GLY A 22 -0.04 4.41 9.71
CA GLY A 22 0.23 4.06 8.31
C GLY A 22 -1.05 3.86 7.50
N LEU A 23 -2.05 3.19 8.08
CA LEU A 23 -3.36 3.01 7.45
C LEU A 23 -4.10 4.34 7.29
N GLY A 24 -4.07 5.19 8.32
CA GLY A 24 -4.69 6.50 8.26
C GLY A 24 -4.04 7.42 7.25
N LEU A 25 -2.71 7.37 7.12
CA LEU A 25 -1.98 8.13 6.10
C LEU A 25 -2.33 7.69 4.69
N SER A 26 -2.38 6.38 4.44
CA SER A 26 -2.77 5.83 3.15
C SER A 26 -4.21 6.23 2.77
N SER A 27 -5.12 6.25 3.75
CA SER A 27 -6.49 6.74 3.56
C SER A 27 -6.53 8.24 3.25
N LEU A 28 -5.83 9.04 4.05
CA LEU A 28 -5.74 10.50 3.89
C LEU A 28 -5.19 10.87 2.51
N GLY A 29 -4.11 10.22 2.09
CA GLY A 29 -3.45 10.45 0.80
C GLY A 29 -4.31 10.09 -0.41
N SER A 30 -5.37 9.29 -0.24
CA SER A 30 -6.39 9.02 -1.24
C SER A 30 -7.46 10.11 -1.29
N ALA A 31 -7.92 10.57 -0.12
CA ALA A 31 -8.98 11.56 -0.01
C ALA A 31 -8.55 12.95 -0.50
N ILE A 32 -7.36 13.39 -0.11
CA ILE A 32 -6.84 14.74 -0.37
C ILE A 32 -6.70 15.05 -1.87
N VAL A 33 -6.37 14.05 -2.69
CA VAL A 33 -6.08 14.22 -4.13
C VAL A 33 -7.28 14.68 -4.92
N ASN A 34 -8.47 14.19 -4.55
CA ASN A 34 -9.70 14.48 -5.27
C ASN A 34 -9.99 15.99 -5.29
N ILE A 35 -9.61 16.69 -4.22
CA ILE A 35 -9.75 18.15 -4.13
C ILE A 35 -8.67 18.87 -4.93
N ALA A 36 -7.48 18.28 -5.04
CA ALA A 36 -6.38 18.86 -5.79
C ALA A 36 -6.50 18.69 -7.31
N LEU A 37 -7.41 17.83 -7.81
CA LEU A 37 -7.57 17.54 -9.23
C LEU A 37 -7.68 18.81 -10.10
N PRO A 38 -8.51 19.82 -9.77
CA PRO A 38 -8.60 21.03 -10.59
C PRO A 38 -7.32 21.88 -10.60
N ASP A 39 -6.56 21.88 -9.49
CA ASP A 39 -5.28 22.60 -9.40
C ASP A 39 -4.16 21.86 -10.16
N ILE A 40 -4.18 20.52 -10.12
CA ILE A 40 -3.28 19.66 -10.90
C ILE A 40 -3.56 19.86 -12.40
N SER A 41 -4.83 19.85 -12.81
CA SER A 41 -5.26 20.05 -14.20
C SER A 41 -4.75 21.39 -14.75
N ARG A 42 -4.93 22.46 -13.98
CA ARG A 42 -4.41 23.80 -14.30
C ARG A 42 -2.89 23.87 -14.32
N SER A 43 -2.21 23.17 -13.41
CA SER A 43 -0.73 23.18 -13.33
C SER A 43 -0.06 22.50 -14.52
N PHE A 44 -0.67 21.44 -15.06
CA PHE A 44 -0.14 20.67 -16.19
C PHE A 44 -0.76 21.05 -17.54
N ALA A 45 -1.70 22.00 -17.57
CA ALA A 45 -2.48 22.39 -18.75
C ALA A 45 -3.06 21.16 -19.50
N SER A 46 -3.48 20.15 -18.75
CA SER A 46 -3.97 18.86 -19.26
C SER A 46 -5.50 18.82 -19.26
N SER A 47 -6.10 17.93 -20.07
CA SER A 47 -7.54 17.68 -20.01
C SER A 47 -7.95 17.12 -18.64
N ASP A 48 -9.11 17.51 -18.12
CA ASP A 48 -9.64 16.99 -16.86
C ASP A 48 -9.76 15.46 -16.85
N ALA A 49 -10.10 14.85 -17.99
CA ALA A 49 -10.14 13.41 -18.16
C ALA A 49 -8.78 12.71 -17.89
N ALA A 50 -7.68 13.32 -18.34
CA ALA A 50 -6.33 12.83 -18.06
C ALA A 50 -5.94 13.03 -16.59
N THR A 51 -6.42 14.11 -15.95
CA THR A 51 -6.12 14.39 -14.54
C THR A 51 -6.82 13.41 -13.58
N VAL A 52 -8.02 12.93 -13.93
CA VAL A 52 -8.74 11.89 -13.16
C VAL A 52 -7.92 10.60 -13.06
N TRP A 53 -7.06 10.30 -14.04
CA TRP A 53 -6.19 9.13 -13.98
C TRP A 53 -5.21 9.16 -12.81
N VAL A 54 -4.85 10.32 -12.28
CA VAL A 54 -4.00 10.44 -11.08
C VAL A 54 -4.62 9.70 -9.88
N VAL A 55 -5.94 9.77 -9.73
CA VAL A 55 -6.67 9.08 -8.66
C VAL A 55 -6.97 7.63 -9.03
N ASN A 56 -7.46 7.39 -10.25
CA ASN A 56 -7.82 6.04 -10.70
C ASN A 56 -6.61 5.10 -10.67
N ALA A 57 -5.44 5.57 -11.10
CA ALA A 57 -4.23 4.78 -11.11
C ALA A 57 -3.84 4.31 -9.70
N TYR A 58 -3.91 5.19 -8.70
CA TYR A 58 -3.67 4.82 -7.30
C TYR A 58 -4.67 3.76 -6.81
N GLN A 59 -5.97 3.96 -7.06
CA GLN A 59 -7.03 3.05 -6.61
C GLN A 59 -6.96 1.67 -7.28
N LEU A 60 -6.72 1.65 -8.59
CA LEU A 60 -6.57 0.41 -9.37
C LEU A 60 -5.35 -0.37 -8.92
N SER A 61 -4.20 0.29 -8.81
CA SER A 61 -2.98 -0.34 -8.32
C SER A 61 -3.15 -0.88 -6.91
N ALA A 62 -3.70 -0.08 -5.99
CA ALA A 62 -3.96 -0.52 -4.62
C ALA A 62 -4.86 -1.76 -4.58
N THR A 63 -5.95 -1.77 -5.36
CA THR A 63 -6.93 -2.87 -5.39
C THR A 63 -6.33 -4.15 -5.95
N VAL A 64 -5.63 -4.08 -7.09
CA VAL A 64 -5.08 -5.28 -7.72
C VAL A 64 -3.89 -5.83 -6.95
N CYS A 65 -3.10 -4.96 -6.33
CA CYS A 65 -1.96 -5.40 -5.53
C CYS A 65 -2.34 -6.04 -4.19
N LEU A 66 -3.62 -5.99 -3.76
CA LEU A 66 -4.05 -6.61 -2.49
C LEU A 66 -3.71 -8.11 -2.42
N LEU A 67 -4.06 -8.87 -3.46
CA LEU A 67 -3.85 -10.32 -3.47
C LEU A 67 -2.35 -10.70 -3.58
N PRO A 68 -1.56 -10.14 -4.53
CA PRO A 68 -0.12 -10.44 -4.60
C PRO A 68 0.63 -10.06 -3.31
N VAL A 69 0.27 -8.93 -2.69
CA VAL A 69 0.87 -8.49 -1.43
C VAL A 69 0.50 -9.42 -0.28
N ALA A 70 -0.74 -9.90 -0.19
CA ALA A 70 -1.15 -10.87 0.82
C ALA A 70 -0.29 -12.13 0.77
N SER A 71 0.00 -12.61 -0.44
CA SER A 71 0.90 -13.74 -0.62
C SER A 71 2.37 -13.42 -0.30
N LEU A 72 2.80 -12.18 -0.57
CA LEU A 72 4.11 -11.68 -0.17
C LEU A 72 4.25 -11.68 1.36
N VAL A 73 3.20 -11.32 2.09
CA VAL A 73 3.16 -11.35 3.57
C VAL A 73 3.37 -12.77 4.09
N GLU A 74 2.73 -13.77 3.46
CA GLU A 74 2.90 -15.18 3.83
C GLU A 74 4.32 -15.70 3.57
N SER A 75 5.00 -15.17 2.54
CA SER A 75 6.32 -15.65 2.09
C SER A 75 7.47 -14.93 2.79
N PHE A 76 7.39 -13.60 2.94
CA PHE A 76 8.45 -12.74 3.47
C PHE A 76 8.25 -12.35 4.92
N GLY A 77 7.05 -12.53 5.46
CA GLY A 77 6.68 -12.12 6.80
C GLY A 77 6.05 -10.73 6.84
N LEU A 78 5.23 -10.53 7.86
CA LEU A 78 4.40 -9.34 8.08
C LEU A 78 5.22 -8.07 8.22
N LYS A 79 6.28 -8.10 9.02
CA LYS A 79 7.07 -6.91 9.36
C LYS A 79 7.80 -6.36 8.14
N ARG A 80 8.39 -7.24 7.34
CA ARG A 80 9.17 -6.85 6.15
C ARG A 80 8.28 -6.25 5.07
N VAL A 81 7.13 -6.87 4.79
CA VAL A 81 6.20 -6.38 3.76
C VAL A 81 5.57 -5.06 4.17
N TYR A 82 5.19 -4.89 5.44
CA TYR A 82 4.68 -3.60 5.92
C TYR A 82 5.73 -2.49 5.78
N ALA A 83 6.97 -2.74 6.23
CA ALA A 83 8.05 -1.76 6.17
C ALA A 83 8.41 -1.39 4.72
N ALA A 84 8.52 -2.38 3.83
CA ALA A 84 8.76 -2.16 2.41
C ALA A 84 7.61 -1.38 1.76
N GLY A 85 6.35 -1.76 2.04
CA GLY A 85 5.18 -1.05 1.55
C GLY A 85 5.14 0.40 1.99
N LEU A 86 5.44 0.68 3.26
CA LEU A 86 5.50 2.05 3.79
C LEU A 86 6.63 2.86 3.15
N ALA A 87 7.82 2.27 2.97
CA ALA A 87 8.94 2.92 2.28
C ALA A 87 8.58 3.25 0.82
N ILE A 88 7.99 2.31 0.09
CA ILE A 88 7.51 2.51 -1.29
C ILE A 88 6.48 3.64 -1.33
N PHE A 89 5.51 3.64 -0.40
CA PHE A 89 4.46 4.67 -0.34
C PHE A 89 5.04 6.08 -0.18
N VAL A 90 6.01 6.24 0.72
CA VAL A 90 6.65 7.54 0.99
C VAL A 90 7.53 7.99 -0.17
N LEU A 91 8.37 7.11 -0.69
CA LEU A 91 9.25 7.43 -1.83
C LEU A 91 8.41 7.80 -3.06
N ALA A 92 7.32 7.09 -3.30
CA ALA A 92 6.38 7.42 -4.34
C ALA A 92 5.66 8.76 -4.08
N SER A 93 5.35 9.08 -2.81
CA SER A 93 4.79 10.39 -2.44
C SER A 93 5.75 11.54 -2.72
N LEU A 94 7.04 11.36 -2.43
CA LEU A 94 8.08 12.30 -2.83
C LEU A 94 8.14 12.44 -4.35
N GLY A 95 8.14 11.31 -5.08
CA GLY A 95 8.09 11.31 -6.54
C GLY A 95 6.89 12.08 -7.10
N CYS A 96 5.73 12.00 -6.44
CA CYS A 96 4.56 12.78 -6.82
C CYS A 96 4.72 14.29 -6.55
N ALA A 97 5.34 14.66 -5.43
CA ALA A 97 5.57 16.07 -5.08
C ALA A 97 6.53 16.77 -6.07
N PHE A 98 7.50 16.02 -6.60
CA PHE A 98 8.50 16.52 -7.55
C PHE A 98 8.18 16.16 -9.01
N ALA A 99 6.99 15.66 -9.30
CA ALA A 99 6.62 15.23 -10.65
C ALA A 99 6.56 16.43 -11.62
N PRO A 100 7.41 16.49 -12.66
CA PRO A 100 7.43 17.60 -13.61
C PRO A 100 6.35 17.45 -14.70
N THR A 101 5.77 16.26 -14.85
CA THR A 101 4.76 15.97 -15.89
C THR A 101 3.65 15.08 -15.34
N LEU A 102 2.46 15.16 -15.96
CA LEU A 102 1.31 14.34 -15.58
C LEU A 102 1.58 12.82 -15.73
N PRO A 103 2.25 12.33 -16.78
CA PRO A 103 2.63 10.92 -16.86
C PRO A 103 3.52 10.43 -15.72
N MET A 104 4.45 11.27 -15.27
CA MET A 104 5.31 10.93 -14.13
C MET A 104 4.51 10.93 -12.82
N LEU A 105 3.56 11.85 -12.65
CA LEU A 105 2.67 11.88 -11.50
C LEU A 105 1.77 10.63 -11.43
N VAL A 106 1.20 10.21 -12.56
CA VAL A 106 0.38 8.98 -12.66
C VAL A 106 1.22 7.74 -12.35
N SER A 107 2.43 7.66 -12.91
CA SER A 107 3.38 6.57 -12.63
C SER A 107 3.75 6.50 -11.14
N ALA A 108 4.05 7.64 -10.52
CA ALA A 108 4.33 7.72 -9.10
C ALA A 108 3.11 7.31 -8.26
N ARG A 109 1.90 7.68 -8.66
CA ARG A 109 0.65 7.25 -8.01
C ARG A 109 0.40 5.76 -8.10
N LEU A 110 0.77 5.11 -9.20
CA LEU A 110 0.69 3.66 -9.33
C LEU A 110 1.59 2.96 -8.32
N ILE A 111 2.85 3.38 -8.25
CA ILE A 111 3.83 2.86 -7.29
C ILE A 111 3.34 3.11 -5.86
N GLN A 112 2.77 4.28 -5.60
CA GLN A 112 2.19 4.60 -4.29
C GLN A 112 1.04 3.66 -3.93
N GLY A 113 0.19 3.27 -4.89
CA GLY A 113 -0.87 2.29 -4.71
C GLY A 113 -0.35 0.92 -4.27
N VAL A 114 0.78 0.47 -4.82
CA VAL A 114 1.44 -0.79 -4.38
C VAL A 114 1.87 -0.70 -2.91
N GLY A 115 2.48 0.42 -2.53
CA GLY A 115 2.86 0.68 -1.14
C GLY A 115 1.66 0.68 -0.20
N ALA A 116 0.56 1.32 -0.61
CA ALA A 116 -0.70 1.36 0.11
C ALA A 116 -1.31 -0.04 0.32
N ALA A 117 -1.28 -0.91 -0.69
CA ALA A 117 -1.69 -2.30 -0.57
C ALA A 117 -0.84 -3.06 0.46
N GLY A 118 0.50 -2.87 0.39
CA GLY A 118 1.48 -3.35 1.37
C GLY A 118 1.09 -3.06 2.81
N VAL A 119 0.91 -1.77 3.10
CA VAL A 119 0.54 -1.25 4.41
C VAL A 119 -0.83 -1.76 4.85
N SER A 120 -1.80 -1.81 3.94
CA SER A 120 -3.18 -2.24 4.23
C SER A 120 -3.26 -3.71 4.65
N VAL A 121 -2.71 -4.59 3.82
CA VAL A 121 -2.78 -6.04 4.05
C VAL A 121 -1.97 -6.43 5.28
N ALA A 122 -0.72 -5.97 5.37
CA ALA A 122 0.13 -6.30 6.51
C ALA A 122 -0.37 -5.62 7.80
N GLY A 123 -0.94 -4.42 7.73
CA GLY A 123 -1.49 -3.70 8.88
C GLY A 123 -2.68 -4.41 9.52
N VAL A 124 -3.64 -4.87 8.70
CA VAL A 124 -4.78 -5.68 9.18
C VAL A 124 -4.31 -6.99 9.80
N ALA A 125 -3.30 -7.63 9.20
CA ALA A 125 -2.76 -8.87 9.72
C ALA A 125 -1.97 -8.67 11.03
N PHE A 126 -1.28 -7.52 11.21
CA PHE A 126 -0.67 -7.14 12.48
C PHE A 126 -1.67 -7.11 13.64
N VAL A 127 -2.90 -6.65 13.38
CA VAL A 127 -3.97 -6.63 14.40
C VAL A 127 -4.27 -8.03 14.92
N ARG A 128 -4.33 -9.02 14.01
CA ARG A 128 -4.62 -10.42 14.37
C ARG A 128 -3.48 -11.07 15.15
N VAL A 129 -2.26 -10.55 15.03
CA VAL A 129 -1.10 -11.00 15.82
C VAL A 129 -1.03 -10.31 17.18
N ILE A 130 -1.40 -9.02 17.26
CA ILE A 130 -1.33 -8.22 18.49
C ILE A 130 -2.49 -8.54 19.44
N TYR A 131 -3.70 -8.73 18.90
CA TYR A 131 -4.91 -8.98 19.70
C TYR A 131 -5.28 -10.47 19.71
N PRO A 132 -5.60 -11.04 20.89
CA PRO A 132 -6.15 -12.39 20.98
C PRO A 132 -7.51 -12.47 20.27
N HIS A 133 -7.88 -13.66 19.77
CA HIS A 133 -9.08 -13.90 18.95
C HIS A 133 -10.37 -13.24 19.47
N ARG A 134 -10.55 -13.19 20.81
CA ARG A 134 -11.72 -12.57 21.47
C ARG A 134 -11.79 -11.05 21.36
N MET A 135 -10.67 -10.38 21.05
CA MET A 135 -10.55 -8.91 20.97
C MET A 135 -10.17 -8.41 19.58
N VAL A 136 -10.01 -9.29 18.59
CA VAL A 136 -9.66 -8.91 17.21
C VAL A 136 -10.68 -7.94 16.62
N SER A 137 -11.97 -8.10 16.93
CA SER A 137 -13.02 -7.16 16.51
C SER A 137 -12.78 -5.73 16.98
N LYS A 138 -12.26 -5.54 18.21
CA LYS A 138 -11.90 -4.21 18.73
C LYS A 138 -10.71 -3.62 17.96
N GLY A 139 -9.71 -4.43 17.67
CA GLY A 139 -8.57 -3.99 16.86
C GLY A 139 -8.95 -3.63 15.43
N LEU A 140 -9.84 -4.40 14.80
CA LEU A 140 -10.37 -4.10 13.48
C LEU A 140 -11.26 -2.85 13.48
N ALA A 141 -12.02 -2.60 14.55
CA ALA A 141 -12.76 -1.37 14.72
C ALA A 141 -11.83 -0.14 14.78
N LEU A 142 -10.69 -0.25 15.49
CA LEU A 142 -9.68 0.81 15.48
C LEU A 142 -9.08 1.04 14.10
N VAL A 143 -8.78 -0.01 13.35
CA VAL A 143 -8.33 0.10 11.95
C VAL A 143 -9.38 0.80 11.10
N ALA A 144 -10.65 0.43 11.21
CA ALA A 144 -11.73 1.07 10.48
C ALA A 144 -11.83 2.56 10.82
N LEU A 145 -11.72 2.94 12.10
CA LEU A 145 -11.69 4.33 12.54
C LEU A 145 -10.48 5.09 11.99
N ALA A 146 -9.30 4.46 12.01
CA ALA A 146 -8.08 5.05 11.48
C ALA A 146 -8.15 5.29 9.97
N VAL A 147 -8.95 4.54 9.23
CA VAL A 147 -9.21 4.78 7.79
C VAL A 147 -10.33 5.81 7.59
N ALA A 148 -11.41 5.72 8.36
CA ALA A 148 -12.60 6.55 8.19
C ALA A 148 -12.38 8.02 8.57
N ILE A 149 -11.72 8.29 9.70
CA ILE A 149 -11.50 9.67 10.18
C ILE A 149 -10.69 10.48 9.16
N PRO A 150 -9.52 10.03 8.67
CA PRO A 150 -8.77 10.78 7.67
C PRO A 150 -9.50 10.84 6.32
N GLY A 151 -10.34 9.86 5.98
CA GLY A 151 -11.21 9.93 4.80
C GLY A 151 -12.24 11.05 4.89
N ALA A 152 -12.84 11.26 6.07
CA ALA A 152 -13.82 12.32 6.30
C ALA A 152 -13.20 13.72 6.46
N VAL A 153 -12.06 13.81 7.16
CA VAL A 153 -11.38 15.09 7.45
C VAL A 153 -10.41 15.49 6.32
N GLY A 154 -10.00 14.53 5.49
CA GLY A 154 -9.07 14.73 4.38
C GLY A 154 -9.45 15.86 3.43
N PRO A 155 -10.73 15.97 3.00
CA PRO A 155 -11.23 17.12 2.25
C PRO A 155 -10.92 18.48 2.88
N THR A 156 -11.23 18.63 4.17
CA THR A 156 -11.01 19.88 4.90
C THR A 156 -9.52 20.20 5.00
N ILE A 157 -8.68 19.21 5.33
CA ILE A 157 -7.23 19.36 5.40
C ILE A 157 -6.67 19.77 4.03
N ALA A 158 -7.11 19.13 2.95
CA ALA A 158 -6.68 19.45 1.59
C ALA A 158 -7.02 20.90 1.23
N ALA A 159 -8.26 21.32 1.48
CA ALA A 159 -8.72 22.67 1.20
C ALA A 159 -7.93 23.73 1.98
N THR A 160 -7.65 23.49 3.27
CA THR A 160 -6.85 24.40 4.09
C THR A 160 -5.40 24.50 3.59
N ILE A 161 -4.77 23.37 3.22
CA ILE A 161 -3.42 23.39 2.67
C ILE A 161 -3.39 24.11 1.32
N LEU A 162 -4.34 23.82 0.43
CA LEU A 162 -4.42 24.46 -0.89
C LEU A 162 -4.70 25.97 -0.82
N ALA A 163 -5.32 26.45 0.26
CA ALA A 163 -5.52 27.88 0.48
C ALA A 163 -4.22 28.66 0.72
N VAL A 164 -3.16 28.01 1.21
CA VAL A 164 -1.89 28.66 1.58
C VAL A 164 -0.67 28.10 0.86
N ALA A 165 -0.79 26.93 0.24
CA ALA A 165 0.29 26.19 -0.38
C ALA A 165 -0.15 25.51 -1.68
N LYS A 166 0.81 25.18 -2.54
CA LYS A 166 0.54 24.48 -3.81
C LYS A 166 0.23 23.00 -3.57
N TRP A 167 -0.45 22.36 -4.52
CA TRP A 167 -0.80 20.94 -4.47
C TRP A 167 0.35 19.95 -4.17
N PRO A 168 1.64 20.19 -4.52
CA PRO A 168 2.73 19.28 -4.13
C PRO A 168 2.89 19.12 -2.62
N TRP A 169 2.49 20.13 -1.83
CA TRP A 169 2.55 20.06 -0.37
C TRP A 169 1.64 18.99 0.22
N LEU A 170 0.54 18.68 -0.46
CA LEU A 170 -0.37 17.59 -0.08
C LEU A 170 0.34 16.22 -0.07
N PHE A 171 1.36 16.06 -0.90
CA PHE A 171 2.17 14.85 -0.97
C PHE A 171 3.35 14.88 0.01
N LEU A 172 3.90 16.06 0.29
CA LEU A 172 4.98 16.27 1.26
C LEU A 172 4.52 16.01 2.70
N VAL A 173 3.24 16.19 3.01
CA VAL A 173 2.67 15.84 4.32
C VAL A 173 2.89 14.37 4.68
N ASN A 174 3.09 13.48 3.69
CA ASN A 174 3.36 12.06 3.93
C ASN A 174 4.83 11.77 4.33
N VAL A 175 5.75 12.71 4.10
CA VAL A 175 7.20 12.51 4.29
C VAL A 175 7.62 12.35 5.75
N PRO A 176 7.10 13.15 6.71
CA PRO A 176 7.39 12.96 8.13
C PRO A 176 7.08 11.53 8.62
N PHE A 177 6.08 10.88 8.03
CA PHE A 177 5.71 9.51 8.37
C PHE A 177 6.67 8.47 7.80
N GLY A 178 7.34 8.77 6.68
CA GLY A 178 8.42 7.94 6.17
C GLY A 178 9.66 7.93 7.05
N LEU A 179 9.90 9.02 7.78
CA LEU A 179 10.95 9.04 8.82
C LEU A 179 10.60 8.15 10.02
N ALA A 180 9.34 7.71 10.15
CA ALA A 180 8.94 6.73 11.16
C ALA A 180 9.20 5.28 10.74
N VAL A 181 9.65 5.00 9.49
CA VAL A 181 9.98 3.65 9.02
C VAL A 181 11.05 2.95 9.90
N PRO A 182 12.16 3.61 10.30
CA PRO A 182 13.14 3.00 11.21
C PRO A 182 12.55 2.71 12.60
N LEU A 183 11.70 3.61 13.11
CA LEU A 183 10.99 3.41 14.38
C LEU A 183 10.04 2.21 14.30
N PHE A 184 9.39 2.01 13.16
CA PHE A 184 8.54 0.85 12.91
C PHE A 184 9.35 -0.46 12.89
N ILE A 185 10.51 -0.47 12.24
CA ILE A 185 11.40 -1.64 12.25
C ILE A 185 11.88 -1.94 13.68
N ALA A 186 12.14 -0.91 14.49
CA ALA A 186 12.55 -1.08 15.89
C ALA A 186 11.41 -1.57 16.81
N ALA A 187 10.20 -1.06 16.62
CA ALA A 187 9.05 -1.33 17.50
C ALA A 187 8.25 -2.59 17.11
N ALA A 188 8.30 -3.01 15.84
CA ALA A 188 7.52 -4.16 15.38
C ALA A 188 8.06 -5.47 15.99
N PRO A 189 7.15 -6.37 16.44
CA PRO A 189 7.51 -7.68 16.97
C PRO A 189 8.50 -8.43 16.08
N SER A 190 9.42 -9.18 16.69
CA SER A 190 10.26 -10.14 15.97
C SER A 190 9.31 -11.07 15.20
N ASP A 191 9.49 -11.19 13.88
CA ASP A 191 8.59 -11.96 13.02
C ASP A 191 8.31 -13.33 13.66
N VAL A 192 7.03 -13.67 13.78
CA VAL A 192 6.61 -15.06 13.96
C VAL A 192 6.99 -15.74 12.66
N ARG A 193 8.24 -16.21 12.58
CA ARG A 193 8.77 -16.92 11.43
C ARG A 193 7.90 -18.14 11.21
N VAL A 194 7.08 -18.13 10.16
CA VAL A 194 6.81 -19.39 9.46
C VAL A 194 8.10 -19.63 8.68
N ALA A 195 8.89 -20.60 9.13
CA ALA A 195 10.14 -20.99 8.46
C ALA A 195 9.81 -21.62 7.11
N ARG A 196 9.39 -20.82 6.13
CA ARG A 196 9.34 -21.22 4.73
C ARG A 196 10.71 -20.91 4.12
N PRO A 197 11.31 -21.85 3.35
CA PRO A 197 12.45 -21.52 2.52
C PRO A 197 12.04 -20.37 1.58
N LEU A 198 12.93 -19.41 1.36
CA LEU A 198 12.70 -18.31 0.43
C LEU A 198 12.44 -18.89 -0.96
N ASP A 199 11.18 -18.84 -1.40
CA ASP A 199 10.80 -19.20 -2.76
C ASP A 199 11.21 -18.07 -3.70
N LEU A 200 12.46 -18.15 -4.18
CA LEU A 200 13.03 -17.18 -5.12
C LEU A 200 12.22 -17.12 -6.42
N ILE A 201 11.61 -18.23 -6.84
CA ILE A 201 10.77 -18.30 -8.05
C ILE A 201 9.46 -17.57 -7.81
N GLY A 202 8.77 -17.87 -6.70
CA GLY A 202 7.56 -17.15 -6.28
C GLY A 202 7.82 -15.66 -6.06
N THR A 203 8.98 -15.29 -5.53
CA THR A 203 9.41 -13.89 -5.36
C THR A 203 9.59 -13.19 -6.70
N ALA A 204 10.34 -13.80 -7.62
CA ALA A 204 10.60 -13.25 -8.94
C ALA A 204 9.29 -13.12 -9.73
N LEU A 205 8.40 -14.12 -9.67
CA LEU A 205 7.09 -14.08 -10.29
C LEU A 205 6.19 -12.99 -9.70
N ASN A 206 6.23 -12.78 -8.38
CA ASN A 206 5.44 -11.72 -7.74
C ASN A 206 5.99 -10.33 -8.08
N ALA A 207 7.31 -10.14 -8.05
CA ALA A 207 7.95 -8.90 -8.47
C ALA A 207 7.66 -8.59 -9.95
N LEU A 208 7.71 -9.61 -10.81
CA LEU A 208 7.38 -9.47 -12.22
C LEU A 208 5.89 -9.18 -12.43
N ALA A 209 5.00 -9.87 -11.73
CA ALA A 209 3.56 -9.63 -11.79
C ALA A 209 3.22 -8.20 -11.34
N LEU A 210 3.73 -7.76 -10.19
CA LEU A 210 3.55 -6.39 -9.69
C LEU A 210 4.15 -5.36 -10.65
N GLY A 211 5.36 -5.59 -11.16
CA GLY A 211 6.03 -4.68 -12.09
C GLY A 211 5.28 -4.52 -13.42
N LEU A 212 4.94 -5.64 -14.07
CA LEU A 212 4.14 -5.64 -15.31
C LEU A 212 2.77 -5.01 -15.10
N PHE A 213 2.14 -5.26 -13.95
CA PHE A 213 0.82 -4.72 -13.67
C PHE A 213 0.86 -3.20 -13.44
N VAL A 214 1.84 -2.72 -12.67
CA VAL A 214 2.06 -1.28 -12.45
C VAL A 214 2.32 -0.56 -13.76
N VAL A 215 3.20 -1.11 -14.61
CA VAL A 215 3.51 -0.52 -15.91
C VAL A 215 2.27 -0.54 -16.81
N GLY A 216 1.56 -1.67 -16.90
CA GLY A 216 0.37 -1.80 -17.75
C GLY A 216 -0.79 -0.87 -17.39
N VAL A 217 -1.07 -0.68 -16.08
CA VAL A 217 -2.08 0.29 -15.65
C VAL A 217 -1.62 1.73 -15.93
N GLY A 218 -0.32 2.01 -15.87
CA GLY A 218 0.25 3.29 -16.30
C GLY A 218 0.02 3.56 -17.78
N THR A 219 0.37 2.59 -18.62
CA THR A 219 0.22 2.70 -20.07
C THR A 219 -1.26 2.86 -20.48
N LEU A 220 -2.22 2.32 -19.71
CA LEU A 220 -3.66 2.46 -20.00
C LEU A 220 -4.16 3.90 -19.93
N GLY A 221 -3.60 4.70 -19.01
CA GLY A 221 -4.13 6.04 -18.73
C GLY A 221 -3.60 7.15 -19.62
N ILE A 222 -2.45 6.92 -20.27
CA ILE A 222 -1.64 7.98 -20.90
C ILE A 222 -0.87 7.49 -22.14
N GLY A 223 -0.88 6.19 -22.43
CA GLY A 223 -0.20 5.58 -23.58
C GLY A 223 -1.19 4.87 -24.53
N ASP A 224 -0.66 4.03 -25.42
CA ASP A 224 -1.48 3.24 -26.35
C ASP A 224 -2.20 2.11 -25.61
N GLY A 225 -3.54 2.15 -25.63
CA GLY A 225 -4.39 1.17 -24.94
C GLY A 225 -4.14 -0.27 -25.36
N ARG A 226 -3.59 -0.53 -26.56
CA ARG A 226 -3.25 -1.89 -27.00
C ARG A 226 -2.00 -2.44 -26.31
N ILE A 227 -0.99 -1.60 -26.08
CA ILE A 227 0.24 -1.96 -25.35
C ILE A 227 -0.10 -2.18 -23.88
N ALA A 228 -0.91 -1.28 -23.32
CA ALA A 228 -1.39 -1.37 -21.96
C ALA A 228 -2.20 -2.64 -21.67
N MET A 229 -3.08 -3.03 -22.60
CA MET A 229 -3.82 -4.29 -22.51
C MET A 229 -2.88 -5.49 -22.53
N GLY A 230 -1.82 -5.47 -23.35
CA GLY A 230 -0.80 -6.51 -23.39
C GLY A 230 -0.05 -6.64 -22.06
N GLU A 231 0.36 -5.52 -21.47
CA GLU A 231 1.08 -5.48 -20.19
C GLU A 231 0.20 -5.93 -19.01
N ILE A 232 -1.08 -5.53 -19.00
CA ILE A 232 -2.05 -5.95 -18.00
C ILE A 232 -2.38 -7.43 -18.12
N LEU A 233 -2.60 -7.94 -19.33
CA LEU A 233 -2.85 -9.36 -19.57
C LEU A 233 -1.61 -10.20 -19.21
N ALA A 234 -0.41 -9.71 -19.49
CA ALA A 234 0.84 -10.35 -19.08
C ALA A 234 1.00 -10.35 -17.55
N GLY A 235 0.67 -9.25 -16.87
CA GLY A 235 0.65 -9.15 -15.42
C GLY A 235 -0.37 -10.10 -14.77
N LEU A 236 -1.60 -10.14 -15.30
CA LEU A 236 -2.66 -11.09 -14.91
C LEU A 236 -2.25 -12.54 -15.15
N PHE A 237 -1.54 -12.82 -16.25
CA PHE A 237 -1.04 -14.15 -16.55
C PHE A 237 0.07 -14.57 -15.58
N CYS A 238 1.05 -13.71 -15.31
CA CYS A 238 2.10 -13.96 -14.33
C CYS A 238 1.52 -14.13 -12.92
N PHE A 239 0.52 -13.32 -12.56
CA PHE A 239 -0.22 -13.46 -11.32
C PHE A 239 -1.00 -14.77 -11.27
N GLY A 240 -1.66 -15.18 -12.36
CA GLY A 240 -2.35 -16.47 -12.47
C GLY A 240 -1.41 -17.67 -12.35
N LEU A 241 -0.19 -17.55 -12.89
CA LEU A 241 0.86 -18.55 -12.73
C LEU A 241 1.35 -18.62 -11.28
N PHE A 242 1.54 -17.47 -10.63
CA PHE A 242 1.90 -17.38 -9.22
C PHE A 242 0.81 -17.99 -8.32
N VAL A 243 -0.47 -17.68 -8.55
CA VAL A 243 -1.61 -18.29 -7.85
C VAL A 243 -1.66 -19.79 -8.10
N ARG A 244 -1.43 -20.26 -9.34
CA ARG A 244 -1.34 -21.70 -9.65
C ARG A 244 -0.16 -22.37 -8.94
N GLN A 245 0.98 -21.72 -8.84
CA GLN A 245 2.14 -22.24 -8.12
C GLN A 245 1.85 -22.33 -6.62
N GLN A 246 1.20 -21.32 -6.05
CA GLN A 246 0.74 -21.34 -4.66
C GLN A 246 -0.30 -22.43 -4.39
N LEU A 247 -1.26 -22.65 -5.31
CA LEU A 247 -2.24 -23.72 -5.21
C LEU A 247 -1.63 -25.12 -5.40
N ARG A 248 -0.52 -25.22 -6.14
CA ARG A 248 0.28 -26.45 -6.30
C ARG A 248 1.21 -26.74 -5.14
N HIS A 249 1.52 -25.71 -4.33
CA HIS A 249 2.14 -25.85 -3.02
C HIS A 249 1.13 -25.46 -1.92
N PRO A 250 0.00 -26.18 -1.81
CA PRO A 250 -0.97 -25.90 -0.77
C PRO A 250 -0.25 -26.06 0.57
N SER A 251 -0.44 -25.07 1.44
CA SER A 251 -0.19 -25.22 2.86
C SER A 251 -0.80 -26.54 3.33
N ILE A 252 0.05 -27.53 3.64
CA ILE A 252 -0.31 -28.62 4.56
C ILE A 252 -0.49 -27.95 5.92
N THR A 253 -1.66 -27.35 6.13
CA THR A 253 -2.19 -26.99 7.45
C THR A 253 -3.71 -26.80 7.37
N VAL A 254 -4.37 -27.79 6.79
CA VAL A 254 -5.64 -28.30 7.30
C VAL A 254 -5.42 -29.79 7.55
N ALA A 255 -4.57 -30.10 8.53
CA ALA A 255 -4.43 -31.46 9.03
C ALA A 255 -4.20 -31.41 10.54
N SER A 256 -5.14 -32.05 11.24
CA SER A 256 -5.18 -32.47 12.64
C SER A 256 -5.22 -31.42 13.75
N SER A 257 -6.38 -31.48 14.43
CA SER A 257 -6.68 -31.29 15.86
C SER A 257 -7.08 -29.90 16.35
#